data_AF-A0A7X8R706-F1
#
_entry.id   AF-A0A7X8R706-F1
#
_cell.length_a   1.000
_cell.length_b   1.000
_cell.length_c   1.000
_cell.angle_alpha   90.00
_cell.angle_beta   90.00
_cell.angle_gamma   90.00
#
_symmetry.space_group_name_H-M   'P 1'
#
loop_
_entity.id
_entity.type
_entity.pdbx_description
1 polymer ?
#
loop_
_entity_poly.entity_id
_entity_poly.type
_entity_poly.pdbx_seq_one_letter_code
_entity_poly.pdbx_strand_id
1 'polypeptide(L)'
;MSTSEREAKKQIDWVIAHLEKHFGEPVWPGRRDFLEILIGTILSQNTNDKNSEAAFLKLRASFKDWQAIMTSSTARIAAAIRSAG
;
A
#
# COMPACT_ATOMS: atom_id res chain seq x y z
N MET A 1 18.43 6.53 -28.60
CA MET A 1 18.78 5.53 -27.58
C MET A 1 20.08 4.83 -27.95
N SER A 2 20.98 4.65 -26.99
CA SER A 2 22.23 3.89 -27.17
C SER A 2 21.95 2.39 -27.41
N THR A 3 22.96 1.64 -27.88
CA THR A 3 22.84 0.17 -28.01
C THR A 3 22.58 -0.49 -26.65
N SER A 4 23.19 0.03 -25.59
CA SER A 4 22.99 -0.44 -24.21
C SER A 4 21.54 -0.27 -23.74
N GLU A 5 20.95 0.91 -23.98
CA GLU A 5 19.55 1.18 -23.62
C GLU A 5 18.56 0.26 -24.35
N ARG A 6 18.86 -0.11 -25.61
CA ARG A 6 18.03 -1.02 -26.39
C ARG A 6 18.07 -2.45 -25.84
N GLU A 7 19.23 -2.93 -25.40
CA GLU A 7 19.34 -4.25 -24.78
C GLU A 7 18.68 -4.28 -23.40
N ALA A 8 18.85 -3.24 -22.58
CA ALA A 8 18.15 -3.12 -21.29
C ALA A 8 16.63 -3.15 -21.48
N LYS A 9 16.11 -2.45 -22.50
CA LYS A 9 14.68 -2.48 -22.82
C LYS A 9 14.20 -3.89 -23.17
N LYS A 10 14.92 -4.64 -24.01
CA LYS A 10 14.56 -6.04 -24.36
C LYS A 10 14.51 -6.93 -23.12
N GLN A 11 15.45 -6.76 -22.19
CA GLN A 11 15.48 -7.52 -20.94
C GLN A 11 14.28 -7.17 -20.05
N ILE A 12 13.95 -5.89 -19.91
CA ILE A 12 12.77 -5.44 -19.15
C ILE A 12 11.49 -6.01 -19.76
N ASP A 13 11.32 -5.91 -21.08
CA ASP A 13 10.15 -6.43 -21.78
C ASP A 13 10.04 -7.97 -21.61
N TRP A 14 11.18 -8.69 -21.63
CA TRP A 14 11.22 -10.12 -21.36
C TRP A 14 10.79 -10.47 -19.92
N VAL A 15 11.26 -9.70 -18.92
CA VAL A 15 10.88 -9.90 -17.51
C VAL A 15 9.39 -9.64 -17.32
N ILE A 16 8.87 -8.53 -17.85
CA ILE A 16 7.44 -8.18 -17.75
C ILE A 16 6.58 -9.30 -18.33
N ALA A 17 6.90 -9.78 -19.54
CA ALA A 17 6.14 -10.85 -20.18
C ALA A 17 6.14 -12.16 -19.37
N HIS A 18 7.25 -12.49 -18.68
CA HIS A 18 7.30 -13.68 -17.83
C HIS A 18 6.51 -13.52 -16.53
N LEU A 19 6.54 -12.32 -15.93
CA LEU A 19 5.73 -12.01 -14.75
C LEU A 19 4.25 -12.04 -15.09
N GLU A 20 3.83 -11.40 -16.18
CA GLU A 20 2.42 -11.39 -16.63
C GLU A 20 1.93 -12.80 -17.00
N LYS A 21 2.77 -13.63 -17.62
CA LYS A 21 2.43 -15.03 -17.91
C LYS A 21 2.20 -15.84 -16.63
N HIS A 22 2.92 -15.55 -15.55
CA HIS A 22 2.85 -16.31 -14.30
C HIS A 22 1.78 -15.80 -13.34
N PHE A 23 1.64 -14.48 -13.20
CA PHE A 23 0.78 -13.82 -12.22
C PHE A 23 -0.48 -13.16 -12.84
N GLY A 24 -0.55 -13.03 -14.17
CA GLY A 24 -1.54 -12.22 -14.86
C GLY A 24 -1.10 -10.76 -15.02
N GLU A 25 -1.82 -10.00 -15.85
CA GLU A 25 -1.60 -8.56 -15.99
C GLU A 25 -2.02 -7.83 -14.69
N PRO A 26 -1.19 -6.93 -14.15
CA PRO A 26 -1.52 -6.18 -12.94
C PRO A 26 -2.79 -5.34 -13.13
N VAL A 27 -3.85 -5.65 -12.38
CA VAL A 27 -5.05 -4.82 -12.32
C VAL A 27 -4.86 -3.75 -11.25
N TRP A 28 -4.68 -2.51 -11.67
CA TRP A 28 -4.66 -1.39 -10.73
C TRP A 28 -6.07 -1.17 -10.17
N PRO A 29 -6.26 -1.19 -8.85
CA PRO A 29 -7.55 -0.83 -8.28
C PRO A 29 -7.91 0.60 -8.72
N GLY A 30 -9.19 0.83 -9.01
CA GLY A 30 -9.70 2.14 -9.41
C GLY A 30 -9.45 3.23 -8.36
N ARG A 31 -9.96 4.44 -8.59
CA ARG A 31 -9.78 5.57 -7.66
C ARG A 31 -10.16 5.17 -6.22
N ARG A 32 -9.17 5.17 -5.32
CA ARG A 32 -9.35 5.13 -3.87
C ARG A 32 -9.23 6.54 -3.31
N ASP A 33 -9.80 6.75 -2.13
CA ASP A 33 -9.61 7.99 -1.38
C ASP A 33 -8.13 8.22 -1.08
N PHE A 34 -7.64 9.45 -1.28
CA PHE A 34 -6.22 9.77 -1.17
C PHE A 34 -5.69 9.62 0.27
N LEU A 35 -6.52 9.88 1.29
CA LEU A 35 -6.15 9.70 2.68
C LEU A 35 -6.06 8.22 3.03
N GLU A 36 -6.94 7.38 2.48
CA GLU A 36 -6.84 5.93 2.64
C GLU A 36 -5.52 5.39 2.09
N ILE A 37 -5.10 5.81 0.90
CA ILE A 37 -3.83 5.42 0.29
C ILE A 37 -2.64 5.91 1.14
N LEU A 38 -2.65 7.18 1.53
CA LEU A 38 -1.57 7.79 2.30
C LEU A 38 -1.40 7.08 3.66
N ILE A 39 -2.49 6.89 4.39
CA ILE A 39 -2.46 6.26 5.71
C ILE A 39 -2.10 4.78 5.58
N GLY A 40 -2.63 4.07 4.59
CA GLY A 40 -2.24 2.68 4.30
C GLY A 40 -0.74 2.55 4.04
N THR A 41 -0.17 3.46 3.23
CA THR A 41 1.28 3.51 2.93
C THR A 41 2.12 3.80 4.17
N ILE A 42 1.64 4.66 5.08
CA ILE A 42 2.34 4.93 6.35
C ILE A 42 2.32 3.68 7.23
N LEU A 43 1.16 3.01 7.34
CA LEU A 43 1.00 1.80 8.15
C LEU A 43 1.73 0.58 7.59
N SER A 44 2.13 0.58 6.31
CA SER A 44 2.90 -0.51 5.72
C SER A 44 4.41 -0.40 5.99
N GLN A 45 4.89 0.71 6.55
CA GLN A 45 6.31 0.87 6.84
C GLN A 45 6.75 -0.14 7.90
N ASN A 46 7.86 -0.83 7.64
CA ASN A 46 8.49 -1.80 8.56
C ASN A 46 7.57 -2.95 9.02
N THR A 47 6.55 -3.32 8.23
CA THR A 47 5.61 -4.41 8.55
C THR A 47 5.19 -5.17 7.29
N ASN A 48 4.34 -6.18 7.44
CA ASN A 48 3.80 -6.96 6.32
C ASN A 48 2.36 -6.54 5.96
N ASP A 49 1.90 -6.92 4.76
CA ASP A 49 0.58 -6.55 4.24
C ASP A 49 -0.57 -6.96 5.16
N LYS A 50 -0.50 -8.14 5.77
CA LYS A 50 -1.52 -8.64 6.70
C LYS A 50 -1.65 -7.73 7.92
N ASN A 51 -0.53 -7.26 8.45
CA ASN A 51 -0.47 -6.42 9.63
C ASN A 51 -0.93 -4.99 9.35
N SER A 52 -0.48 -4.41 8.22
CA SER A 52 -0.85 -3.06 7.80
C SER A 52 -2.32 -2.98 7.43
N GLU A 53 -2.85 -3.98 6.73
CA GLU A 53 -4.29 -4.07 6.40
C GLU A 53 -5.13 -4.21 7.67
N ALA A 54 -4.76 -5.10 8.59
CA ALA A 54 -5.47 -5.25 9.86
C ALA A 54 -5.45 -3.95 10.70
N ALA A 55 -4.33 -3.22 10.71
CA ALA A 55 -4.20 -1.94 11.39
C ALA A 55 -5.11 -0.88 10.76
N PHE A 56 -5.11 -0.78 9.43
CA PHE A 56 -5.93 0.17 8.69
C PHE A 56 -7.42 -0.09 8.91
N LEU A 57 -7.87 -1.35 8.77
CA LEU A 57 -9.27 -1.72 8.99
C LEU A 57 -9.70 -1.45 10.43
N LYS A 58 -8.85 -1.76 11.41
CA LYS A 58 -9.12 -1.47 12.83
C LYS A 58 -9.17 0.03 13.11
N LEU A 59 -8.31 0.84 12.50
CA LEU A 59 -8.34 2.29 12.59
C LEU A 59 -9.67 2.84 12.06
N ARG A 60 -10.07 2.44 10.85
CA ARG A 60 -11.34 2.86 10.23
C ARG A 60 -12.58 2.39 11.01
N ALA A 61 -12.52 1.22 11.66
CA ALA A 61 -13.60 0.74 12.52
C ALA A 61 -13.66 1.48 13.88
N SER A 62 -12.54 2.02 14.37
CA SER A 62 -12.45 2.67 15.69
C SER A 62 -12.85 4.14 15.70
N PHE A 63 -12.93 4.77 14.52
CA PHE A 63 -13.19 6.19 14.35
C PHE A 63 -14.13 6.45 13.17
N LYS A 64 -15.17 7.28 13.39
CA LYS A 64 -16.24 7.53 12.42
C LYS A 64 -15.74 8.17 11.12
N ASP A 65 -14.82 9.12 11.24
CA ASP A 65 -14.28 9.91 10.14
C ASP A 65 -12.84 10.34 10.44
N TRP A 66 -12.20 11.01 9.48
CA TRP A 66 -10.83 11.51 9.62
C TRP A 66 -10.69 12.56 10.71
N GLN A 67 -11.73 13.38 10.92
CA GLN A 67 -11.71 14.41 11.96
C GLN A 67 -11.65 13.77 13.35
N ALA A 68 -12.42 12.70 13.59
CA ALA A 68 -12.40 11.95 14.83
C ALA A 68 -11.03 11.33 15.13
N ILE A 69 -10.29 10.92 14.09
CA ILE A 69 -8.90 10.45 14.22
C ILE A 69 -8.00 11.61 14.62
N MET A 70 -8.06 12.74 13.90
CA MET A 70 -7.23 13.92 14.17
C MET A 70 -7.42 14.49 15.59
N THR A 71 -8.64 14.43 16.14
CA THR A 71 -8.93 14.94 17.49
C THR A 71 -8.74 13.89 18.59
N SER A 72 -8.37 12.66 18.25
CA SER A 72 -8.15 11.59 19.22
C SER A 72 -6.77 11.69 19.89
N SER A 73 -6.65 11.16 21.10
CA SER A 73 -5.34 10.98 21.72
C SER A 73 -4.47 10.02 20.91
N THR A 74 -3.17 10.31 20.87
CA THR A 74 -2.17 9.45 20.22
C THR A 74 -2.15 8.05 20.81
N ALA A 75 -2.36 7.90 22.12
CA ALA A 75 -2.46 6.60 22.78
C ALA A 75 -3.61 5.74 22.23
N ARG A 76 -4.78 6.35 21.97
CA ARG A 76 -5.94 5.64 21.41
C ARG A 76 -5.70 5.26 19.95
N ILE A 77 -5.05 6.13 19.17
CA ILE A 77 -4.65 5.82 17.79
C ILE A 77 -3.64 4.67 17.77
N ALA A 78 -2.59 4.75 18.59
CA ALA A 78 -1.56 3.71 18.73
C ALA A 78 -2.17 2.35 19.08
N ALA A 79 -3.12 2.30 20.02
CA ALA A 79 -3.83 1.07 20.36
C ALA A 79 -4.65 0.51 19.18
N ALA A 80 -5.21 1.37 18.33
CA ALA A 80 -5.94 0.97 17.13
C ALA A 80 -5.01 0.41 16.04
N ILE A 81 -3.80 0.95 15.87
CA ILE A 81 -2.87 0.54 14.82
C ILE A 81 -1.77 -0.42 15.27
N ARG A 82 -1.79 -0.89 16.53
CA ARG A 82 -0.76 -1.72 17.16
C ARG A 82 -0.30 -2.94 16.34
N SER A 83 -1.16 -3.50 15.47
CA SER A 83 -0.77 -4.63 14.62
C SER A 83 0.27 -4.26 13.55
N ALA A 84 0.39 -2.99 13.18
CA ALA A 84 1.40 -2.51 12.24
C ALA A 84 2.83 -2.50 12.83
N GLY A 85 2.98 -2.59 14.16
CA GLY A 85 4.26 -2.45 14.85
C GLY A 85 4.24 -1.33 15.87
#